data_AF-A0A4P7DZV3-F1
#
_entry.id   AF-A0A4P7DZV3-F1
#
_cell.length_a   1.000
_cell.length_b   1.000
_cell.length_c   1.000
_cell.angle_alpha   90.00
_cell.angle_beta   90.00
_cell.angle_gamma   90.00
#
_symmetry.space_group_name_H-M   'P 1'
#
loop_
_entity.id
_entity.type
_entity.pdbx_description
1 polymer ?
#
loop_
_entity_poly.entity_id
_entity_poly.type
_entity_poly.pdbx_seq_one_letter_code
_entity_poly.pdbx_strand_id
1 'polypeptide(L)'
;MIKKIAIPLLFTILAISVANAQSSGIEAKSNADSLILKAYKEDQTIRQDLIKLMNKGDYPKDSLVMKMMALKKQDFQNQQLVFPLIDQYIDGAITISPDALNGAYYIIQHAEIDQQEKYTPFVEKLFKTKVINTVEYARFADRLLIKKNKAQVYLTQAYQNASVPGTYPYPLKANAKALSKELGLVENFEKEQADFKNEYAPLFLNDDEVALFGHLLKKPQADDGSITNIAVVMDGKEVARTNNAGFFAFKVKRSSLGKELEFLKDAGSIRVPVSVASDQDWQAVTVN
;
A
#
# COMPACT_ATOMS: atom_id res chain seq x y z
N MET A 1 -15.82 -45.89 -68.52
CA MET A 1 -16.32 -44.73 -67.76
C MET A 1 -16.23 -45.04 -66.27
N ILE A 2 -15.23 -44.51 -65.55
CA ILE A 2 -15.24 -44.44 -64.08
C ILE A 2 -14.71 -43.05 -63.74
N LYS A 3 -15.60 -42.18 -63.23
CA LYS A 3 -15.24 -40.82 -62.77
C LYS A 3 -14.52 -40.95 -61.43
N LYS A 4 -13.33 -40.34 -61.35
CA LYS A 4 -12.60 -40.08 -60.11
C LYS A 4 -13.44 -39.18 -59.20
N ILE A 5 -13.64 -39.59 -57.94
CA ILE A 5 -14.03 -38.68 -56.86
C ILE A 5 -12.85 -38.66 -55.89
N ALA A 6 -11.96 -37.67 -56.05
CA ALA A 6 -10.97 -37.34 -55.04
C ALA A 6 -11.67 -36.42 -54.03
N ILE A 7 -12.04 -36.96 -52.87
CA ILE A 7 -12.52 -36.19 -51.72
C ILE A 7 -11.27 -35.51 -51.10
N PRO A 8 -11.33 -34.21 -50.76
CA PRO A 8 -10.13 -33.47 -50.38
C PRO A 8 -9.69 -33.86 -48.96
N LEU A 9 -8.52 -34.49 -48.85
CA LEU A 9 -7.79 -34.78 -47.61
C LEU A 9 -7.23 -33.51 -46.92
N LEU A 10 -7.75 -32.32 -47.28
CA LEU A 10 -7.27 -31.02 -46.81
C LEU A 10 -8.11 -30.44 -45.65
N PHE A 11 -9.31 -30.98 -45.38
CA PHE A 11 -10.17 -30.49 -44.30
C PHE A 11 -9.94 -31.17 -42.94
N THR A 12 -9.36 -32.38 -42.91
CA THR A 12 -9.09 -33.12 -41.66
C THR A 12 -7.84 -32.64 -40.93
N ILE A 13 -6.83 -32.12 -41.66
CA ILE A 13 -5.59 -31.62 -41.03
C ILE A 13 -5.83 -30.28 -40.31
N LEU A 14 -6.71 -29.43 -40.84
CA LEU A 14 -7.05 -28.13 -40.24
C LEU A 14 -7.89 -28.27 -38.96
N ALA A 15 -8.75 -29.29 -38.87
CA ALA A 15 -9.59 -29.53 -37.69
C ALA A 15 -8.77 -30.04 -36.48
N ILE A 16 -7.73 -30.85 -36.72
CA ILE A 16 -6.87 -31.40 -35.66
C ILE A 16 -5.95 -30.33 -35.08
N SER A 17 -5.43 -29.40 -35.90
CA SER A 17 -4.61 -28.28 -35.41
C SER A 17 -5.41 -27.30 -34.54
N VAL A 18 -6.69 -27.07 -34.85
CA VAL A 18 -7.57 -26.20 -34.06
C VAL A 18 -7.97 -26.87 -32.74
N ALA A 19 -8.27 -28.17 -32.75
CA ALA A 19 -8.61 -28.91 -31.53
C ALA A 19 -7.42 -29.01 -30.56
N ASN A 20 -6.20 -29.25 -31.06
CA ASN A 20 -5.00 -29.31 -30.23
C ASN A 20 -4.67 -27.94 -29.62
N ALA A 21 -4.76 -26.85 -30.40
CA ALA A 21 -4.56 -25.49 -29.89
C ALA A 21 -5.63 -25.07 -28.84
N GLN A 22 -6.88 -25.51 -29.03
CA GLN A 22 -7.94 -25.32 -28.03
C GLN A 22 -7.70 -26.13 -26.75
N SER A 23 -7.26 -27.38 -26.86
CA SER A 23 -6.95 -28.21 -25.69
C SER A 23 -5.76 -27.70 -24.88
N SER A 24 -4.66 -27.29 -25.55
CA SER A 24 -3.50 -26.70 -24.89
C SER A 24 -3.80 -25.34 -24.26
N GLY A 25 -4.69 -24.54 -24.88
CA GLY A 25 -5.16 -23.28 -24.32
C GLY A 25 -6.04 -23.45 -23.08
N ILE A 26 -6.87 -24.50 -23.04
CA ILE A 26 -7.71 -24.84 -21.87
C ILE A 26 -6.85 -25.36 -20.71
N GLU A 27 -5.87 -26.23 -20.97
CA GLU A 27 -4.97 -26.75 -19.94
C GLU A 27 -4.06 -25.66 -19.35
N ALA A 28 -3.48 -24.80 -20.19
CA ALA A 28 -2.66 -23.67 -19.73
C ALA A 28 -3.47 -22.67 -18.88
N LYS A 29 -4.71 -22.35 -19.30
CA LYS A 29 -5.64 -21.52 -18.52
C LYS A 29 -5.96 -22.14 -17.16
N SER A 30 -6.29 -23.43 -17.12
CA SER A 30 -6.67 -24.13 -15.89
C SER A 30 -5.51 -24.20 -14.88
N ASN A 31 -4.27 -24.27 -15.35
CA ASN A 31 -3.10 -24.32 -14.48
C ASN A 31 -2.76 -22.95 -13.88
N ALA A 32 -2.73 -21.89 -14.70
CA ALA A 32 -2.42 -20.53 -14.23
C ALA A 32 -3.42 -20.04 -13.17
N ASP A 33 -4.72 -20.21 -13.42
CA ASP A 33 -5.76 -19.85 -12.46
C ASP A 33 -5.56 -20.55 -11.11
N SER A 34 -5.32 -21.87 -11.14
CA SER A 34 -5.12 -22.68 -9.93
C SER A 34 -3.92 -22.21 -9.11
N LEU A 35 -2.81 -21.88 -9.77
CA LEU A 35 -1.59 -21.39 -9.12
C LEU A 35 -1.83 -20.02 -8.46
N ILE A 36 -2.47 -19.09 -9.15
CA ILE A 36 -2.73 -17.75 -8.63
C ILE A 36 -3.73 -17.80 -7.48
N LEU A 37 -4.81 -18.55 -7.61
CA LEU A 37 -5.82 -18.69 -6.56
C LEU A 37 -5.24 -19.38 -5.31
N LYS A 38 -4.34 -20.35 -5.49
CA LYS A 38 -3.61 -20.95 -4.37
C LYS A 38 -2.72 -19.93 -3.67
N ALA A 39 -1.91 -19.17 -4.42
CA ALA A 39 -1.04 -18.13 -3.87
C ALA A 39 -1.86 -17.07 -3.10
N TYR A 40 -2.98 -16.62 -3.67
CA TYR A 40 -3.91 -15.71 -3.03
C TYR A 40 -4.48 -16.27 -1.73
N LYS A 41 -4.94 -17.53 -1.73
CA LYS A 41 -5.44 -18.19 -0.52
C LYS A 41 -4.36 -18.24 0.57
N GLU A 42 -3.12 -18.59 0.21
CA GLU A 42 -2.00 -18.65 1.15
C GLU A 42 -1.68 -17.27 1.74
N ASP A 43 -1.62 -16.23 0.89
CA ASP A 43 -1.46 -14.83 1.29
C ASP A 43 -2.53 -14.37 2.31
N GLN A 44 -3.80 -14.60 1.98
CA GLN A 44 -4.90 -14.20 2.86
C GLN A 44 -4.91 -15.00 4.17
N THR A 45 -4.55 -16.29 4.13
CA THR A 45 -4.52 -17.13 5.34
C THR A 45 -3.52 -16.60 6.37
N ILE A 46 -2.28 -16.31 5.94
CA ILE A 46 -1.25 -15.84 6.87
C ILE A 46 -1.55 -14.44 7.42
N ARG A 47 -2.18 -13.57 6.63
CA ARG A 47 -2.63 -12.23 7.08
C ARG A 47 -3.74 -12.32 8.09
N GLN A 48 -4.72 -13.19 7.88
CA GLN A 48 -5.79 -13.44 8.85
C GLN A 48 -5.22 -13.97 10.17
N ASP A 49 -4.24 -14.86 10.13
CA ASP A 49 -3.57 -15.36 11.34
C ASP A 49 -2.81 -14.26 12.08
N LEU A 50 -2.14 -13.37 11.35
CA LEU A 50 -1.46 -12.21 11.93
C LEU A 50 -2.45 -11.25 12.60
N ILE A 51 -3.56 -10.92 11.92
CA ILE A 51 -4.62 -10.07 12.47
C ILE A 51 -5.22 -10.70 13.73
N LYS A 52 -5.52 -12.00 13.71
CA LYS A 52 -6.02 -12.73 14.88
C LYS A 52 -5.02 -12.69 16.04
N LEU A 53 -3.73 -12.80 15.75
CA LEU A 53 -2.68 -12.69 16.78
C LEU A 53 -2.67 -11.28 17.38
N MET A 54 -2.68 -10.24 16.54
CA MET A 54 -2.67 -8.84 16.98
C MET A 54 -3.90 -8.48 17.82
N ASN A 55 -5.07 -9.01 17.47
CA ASN A 55 -6.33 -8.73 18.18
C ASN A 55 -6.44 -9.42 19.55
N LYS A 56 -5.59 -10.40 19.87
CA LYS A 56 -5.60 -11.05 21.20
C LYS A 56 -5.06 -10.15 22.32
N GLY A 57 -4.41 -9.03 21.98
CA GLY A 57 -3.94 -8.02 22.94
C GLY A 57 -2.71 -8.43 23.77
N ASP A 58 -2.54 -9.72 24.07
CA ASP A 58 -1.42 -10.26 24.85
C ASP A 58 -0.77 -11.44 24.11
N TYR A 59 0.14 -11.12 23.18
CA TYR A 59 0.94 -12.12 22.45
C TYR A 59 2.43 -11.87 22.68
N PRO A 60 3.25 -12.93 22.75
CA PRO A 60 4.70 -12.76 22.83
C PRO A 60 5.22 -11.99 21.62
N LYS A 61 6.03 -10.94 21.84
CA LYS A 61 6.62 -10.14 20.76
C LYS A 61 7.38 -10.99 19.75
N ASP A 62 8.07 -12.04 20.22
CA ASP A 62 8.79 -12.98 19.35
C ASP A 62 7.85 -13.74 18.41
N SER A 63 6.66 -14.11 18.87
CA SER A 63 5.62 -14.74 18.04
C SER A 63 5.16 -13.80 16.92
N LEU A 64 5.06 -12.50 17.18
CA LEU A 64 4.73 -11.50 16.16
C LEU A 64 5.85 -11.36 15.12
N VAL A 65 7.10 -11.23 15.58
CA VAL A 65 8.27 -11.13 14.70
C VAL A 65 8.35 -12.35 13.79
N MET A 66 8.20 -13.56 14.33
CA MET A 66 8.22 -14.80 13.56
C MET A 66 7.08 -14.84 12.51
N LYS A 67 5.87 -14.38 12.86
CA LYS A 67 4.76 -14.30 11.91
C LYS A 67 4.98 -13.26 10.82
N MET A 68 5.58 -12.11 11.15
CA MET A 68 5.96 -11.10 10.15
C MET A 68 7.03 -11.61 9.18
N MET A 69 8.03 -12.35 9.68
CA MET A 69 9.03 -12.99 8.82
C MET A 69 8.40 -14.03 7.90
N ALA A 70 7.49 -14.86 8.43
CA ALA A 70 6.75 -15.82 7.63
C ALA A 70 5.88 -15.15 6.56
N LEU A 71 5.22 -14.03 6.88
CA LEU A 71 4.45 -13.22 5.93
C LEU A 71 5.34 -12.73 4.79
N LYS A 72 6.48 -12.10 5.09
CA LYS A 72 7.42 -11.60 4.06
C LYS A 72 7.94 -12.72 3.17
N LYS A 73 8.23 -13.88 3.75
CA LYS A 73 8.67 -15.06 3.00
C LYS A 73 7.56 -15.54 2.05
N GLN A 74 6.32 -15.63 2.53
CA GLN A 74 5.18 -16.03 1.72
C GLN A 74 4.90 -15.01 0.59
N ASP A 75 4.92 -13.71 0.90
CA ASP A 75 4.77 -12.63 -0.09
C ASP A 75 5.77 -12.79 -1.23
N PHE A 76 7.05 -13.01 -0.90
CA PHE A 76 8.10 -13.24 -1.88
C PHE A 76 7.88 -14.50 -2.74
N GLN A 77 7.46 -15.61 -2.13
CA GLN A 77 7.17 -16.86 -2.85
C GLN A 77 5.98 -16.72 -3.79
N ASN A 78 4.92 -16.05 -3.33
CA ASN A 78 3.75 -15.76 -4.15
C ASN A 78 4.09 -14.85 -5.33
N GLN A 79 4.89 -13.81 -5.11
CA GLN A 79 5.33 -12.89 -6.17
C GLN A 79 6.15 -13.61 -7.24
N GLN A 80 7.12 -14.45 -6.85
CA GLN A 80 7.91 -15.25 -7.80
C GLN A 80 7.05 -16.18 -8.66
N LEU A 81 5.98 -16.73 -8.09
CA LEU A 81 5.07 -17.62 -8.81
C LEU A 81 4.13 -16.85 -9.75
N VAL A 82 3.55 -15.75 -9.28
CA VAL A 82 2.43 -15.07 -9.94
C VAL A 82 2.88 -14.04 -10.98
N PHE A 83 4.02 -13.37 -10.77
CA PHE A 83 4.50 -12.32 -11.68
C PHE A 83 4.76 -12.82 -13.11
N PRO A 84 5.43 -13.96 -13.34
CA PRO A 84 5.58 -14.49 -14.70
C PRO A 84 4.24 -14.80 -15.38
N LEU A 85 3.22 -15.22 -14.61
CA LEU A 85 1.88 -15.49 -15.15
C LEU A 85 1.16 -14.20 -15.55
N ILE A 86 1.33 -13.13 -14.76
CA ILE A 86 0.82 -11.80 -15.14
C ILE A 86 1.51 -11.31 -16.41
N ASP A 87 2.84 -11.43 -16.51
CA ASP A 87 3.59 -11.05 -17.72
C ASP A 87 3.08 -11.81 -18.95
N GLN A 88 2.93 -13.13 -18.85
CA GLN A 88 2.36 -13.96 -19.94
C GLN A 88 0.93 -13.56 -20.32
N TYR A 89 0.10 -13.15 -19.36
CA TYR A 89 -1.25 -12.67 -19.63
C TYR A 89 -1.25 -11.30 -20.33
N ILE A 90 -0.35 -10.40 -19.92
CA ILE A 90 -0.18 -9.08 -20.54
C ILE A 90 0.25 -9.24 -22.00
N ASP A 91 1.17 -10.16 -22.27
CA ASP A 91 1.66 -10.48 -23.61
C ASP A 91 0.66 -11.28 -24.45
N GLY A 92 -0.48 -11.68 -23.87
CA GLY A 92 -1.51 -12.47 -24.54
C GLY A 92 -1.15 -13.93 -24.76
N ALA A 93 -0.07 -14.42 -24.13
CA ALA A 93 0.37 -15.81 -24.21
C ALA A 93 -0.55 -16.78 -23.46
N ILE A 94 -1.22 -16.30 -22.40
CA ILE A 94 -2.20 -17.06 -21.64
C ILE A 94 -3.47 -16.24 -21.37
N THR A 95 -4.55 -16.94 -21.02
CA THR A 95 -5.77 -16.33 -20.48
C THR A 95 -5.91 -16.68 -19.01
N ILE A 96 -6.34 -15.72 -18.19
CA ILE A 96 -6.58 -15.87 -16.75
C ILE A 96 -8.03 -15.46 -16.46
N SER A 97 -8.73 -16.21 -15.59
CA SER A 97 -10.10 -15.86 -15.19
C SER A 97 -10.17 -14.57 -14.34
N PRO A 98 -11.33 -13.89 -14.28
CA PRO A 98 -11.51 -12.72 -13.40
C PRO A 98 -11.15 -12.99 -11.93
N ASP A 99 -11.48 -14.16 -11.39
CA ASP A 99 -11.18 -14.51 -10.00
C ASP A 99 -9.67 -14.64 -9.76
N ALA A 100 -8.96 -15.29 -10.68
CA ALA A 100 -7.51 -15.38 -10.60
C ALA A 100 -6.84 -14.01 -10.84
N LEU A 101 -7.36 -13.18 -11.74
CA LEU A 101 -6.88 -11.80 -11.91
C LEU A 101 -7.08 -10.94 -10.66
N ASN A 102 -8.20 -11.11 -9.94
CA ASN A 102 -8.41 -10.48 -8.64
C ASN A 102 -7.39 -11.00 -7.60
N GLY A 103 -7.15 -12.30 -7.56
CA GLY A 103 -6.09 -12.88 -6.72
C GLY A 103 -4.70 -12.32 -7.04
N ALA A 104 -4.38 -12.14 -8.32
CA ALA A 104 -3.12 -11.54 -8.77
C ALA A 104 -2.96 -10.09 -8.28
N TYR A 105 -4.05 -9.31 -8.26
CA TYR A 105 -4.06 -7.96 -7.69
C TYR A 105 -3.64 -7.96 -6.20
N TYR A 106 -4.14 -8.91 -5.39
CA TYR A 106 -3.75 -9.00 -3.98
C TYR A 106 -2.26 -9.26 -3.79
N ILE A 107 -1.66 -10.08 -4.66
CA ILE A 107 -0.21 -10.31 -4.64
C ILE A 107 0.57 -9.04 -5.05
N ILE A 108 0.11 -8.32 -6.08
CA ILE A 108 0.74 -7.07 -6.55
C ILE A 108 0.71 -5.99 -5.46
N GLN A 109 -0.44 -5.74 -4.82
CA GLN A 109 -0.57 -4.66 -3.83
C GLN A 109 0.30 -4.86 -2.57
N HIS A 110 0.92 -6.03 -2.40
CA HIS A 110 1.84 -6.37 -1.30
C HIS A 110 3.30 -6.43 -1.74
N ALA A 111 3.59 -6.21 -3.02
CA ALA A 111 4.94 -6.18 -3.57
C ALA A 111 5.71 -4.89 -3.22
N GLU A 112 7.03 -4.92 -3.43
CA GLU A 112 7.87 -3.72 -3.34
C GLU A 112 7.54 -2.69 -4.44
N ILE A 113 7.95 -1.44 -4.20
CA ILE A 113 7.50 -0.30 -5.03
C ILE A 113 7.78 -0.50 -6.51
N ASP A 114 8.98 -0.95 -6.88
CA ASP A 114 9.35 -1.18 -8.29
C ASP A 114 8.40 -2.15 -9.01
N GLN A 115 7.93 -3.19 -8.30
CA GLN A 115 7.00 -4.17 -8.86
C GLN A 115 5.58 -3.59 -8.93
N GLN A 116 5.16 -2.82 -7.92
CA GLN A 116 3.88 -2.13 -7.97
C GLN A 116 3.83 -1.13 -9.13
N GLU A 117 4.92 -0.39 -9.37
CA GLU A 117 5.05 0.50 -10.53
C GLU A 117 4.98 -0.26 -11.85
N LYS A 118 5.77 -1.35 -11.99
CA LYS A 118 5.75 -2.21 -13.18
C LYS A 118 4.34 -2.64 -13.56
N TYR A 119 3.54 -3.07 -12.58
CA TYR A 119 2.19 -3.57 -12.80
C TYR A 119 1.09 -2.51 -12.68
N THR A 120 1.41 -1.22 -12.53
CA THR A 120 0.39 -0.16 -12.46
C THR A 120 -0.56 -0.17 -13.67
N PRO A 121 -0.09 -0.27 -14.94
CA PRO A 121 -0.98 -0.36 -16.09
C PRO A 121 -1.91 -1.59 -16.06
N PHE A 122 -1.43 -2.70 -15.50
CA PHE A 122 -2.24 -3.91 -15.31
C PHE A 122 -3.33 -3.69 -14.27
N VAL A 123 -3.01 -3.08 -13.12
CA VAL A 123 -4.02 -2.76 -12.08
C VAL A 123 -5.07 -1.78 -12.60
N GLU A 124 -4.68 -0.77 -13.37
CA GLU A 124 -5.63 0.12 -14.05
C GLU A 124 -6.56 -0.63 -15.01
N LYS A 125 -6.03 -1.61 -15.75
CA LYS A 125 -6.84 -2.47 -16.61
C LYS A 125 -7.85 -3.26 -15.79
N LEU A 126 -7.44 -3.87 -14.68
CA LEU A 126 -8.33 -4.60 -13.78
C LEU A 126 -9.48 -3.73 -13.26
N PHE A 127 -9.18 -2.48 -12.90
CA PHE A 127 -10.20 -1.53 -12.45
C PHE A 127 -11.16 -1.17 -13.58
N LYS A 128 -10.65 -0.83 -14.78
CA LYS A 128 -11.47 -0.51 -15.97
C LYS A 128 -12.37 -1.67 -16.37
N THR A 129 -11.92 -2.92 -16.21
CA THR A 129 -12.69 -4.13 -16.50
C THR A 129 -13.51 -4.64 -15.32
N LYS A 130 -13.58 -3.88 -14.20
CA LYS A 130 -14.35 -4.23 -12.99
C LYS A 130 -13.95 -5.56 -12.33
N VAL A 131 -12.71 -6.00 -12.55
CA VAL A 131 -12.13 -7.16 -11.85
C VAL A 131 -11.74 -6.80 -10.41
N ILE A 132 -11.37 -5.53 -10.19
CA ILE A 132 -11.24 -4.93 -8.87
C ILE A 132 -12.22 -3.78 -8.71
N ASN A 133 -12.67 -3.54 -7.50
CA ASN A 133 -13.59 -2.47 -7.18
C ASN A 133 -12.86 -1.13 -6.93
N THR A 134 -13.65 -0.07 -6.81
CA THR A 134 -13.18 1.30 -6.59
C THR A 134 -12.31 1.46 -5.34
N VAL A 135 -12.67 0.78 -4.24
CA VAL A 135 -11.92 0.86 -2.97
C VAL A 135 -10.58 0.15 -3.09
N GLU A 136 -10.54 -0.99 -3.79
CA GLU A 136 -9.30 -1.71 -4.11
C GLU A 136 -8.37 -0.84 -4.95
N TYR A 137 -8.88 -0.23 -6.02
CA TYR A 137 -8.10 0.70 -6.84
C TYR A 137 -7.56 1.88 -6.03
N ALA A 138 -8.40 2.53 -5.21
CA ALA A 138 -8.00 3.65 -4.36
C ALA A 138 -6.90 3.28 -3.35
N ARG A 139 -7.00 2.09 -2.72
CA ARG A 139 -5.96 1.57 -1.82
C ARG A 139 -4.62 1.38 -2.51
N PHE A 140 -4.64 0.82 -3.71
CA PHE A 140 -3.42 0.63 -4.49
C PHE A 140 -2.79 1.97 -4.88
N ALA A 141 -3.60 2.91 -5.36
CA ALA A 141 -3.14 4.24 -5.76
C ALA A 141 -2.49 5.00 -4.59
N ASP A 142 -3.15 5.05 -3.43
CA ASP A 142 -2.57 5.70 -2.25
C ASP A 142 -1.32 4.97 -1.76
N ARG A 143 -1.28 3.63 -1.79
CA ARG A 143 -0.11 2.86 -1.37
C ARG A 143 1.13 3.18 -2.21
N LEU A 144 0.97 3.33 -3.53
CA LEU A 144 2.03 3.78 -4.42
C LEU A 144 2.54 5.17 -4.04
N LEU A 145 1.63 6.10 -3.73
CA LEU A 145 1.98 7.46 -3.30
C LEU A 145 2.75 7.42 -1.98
N ILE A 146 2.26 6.69 -0.99
CA ILE A 146 2.91 6.61 0.33
C ILE A 146 4.30 5.99 0.24
N LYS A 147 4.50 4.93 -0.55
CA LYS A 147 5.83 4.33 -0.76
C LYS A 147 6.82 5.28 -1.43
N LYS A 148 6.34 6.33 -2.09
CA LYS A 148 7.15 7.41 -2.69
C LYS A 148 7.21 8.67 -1.82
N ASN A 149 6.78 8.59 -0.56
CA ASN A 149 6.65 9.74 0.34
C ASN A 149 5.79 10.88 -0.24
N LYS A 150 4.79 10.54 -1.06
CA LYS A 150 3.82 11.49 -1.61
C LYS A 150 2.56 11.56 -0.76
N ALA A 151 1.87 12.69 -0.85
CA ALA A 151 0.55 12.86 -0.25
C ALA A 151 -0.47 11.97 -0.97
N GLN A 152 -1.30 11.27 -0.20
CA GLN A 152 -2.34 10.38 -0.72
C GLN A 152 -3.59 11.15 -1.17
N VAL A 153 -4.52 10.44 -1.80
CA VAL A 153 -5.75 11.05 -2.36
C VAL A 153 -7.00 10.54 -1.66
N TYR A 154 -7.08 9.26 -1.35
CA TYR A 154 -8.33 8.61 -0.96
C TYR A 154 -8.43 8.25 0.52
N LEU A 155 -7.48 8.72 1.34
CA LEU A 155 -7.41 8.49 2.81
C LEU A 155 -7.22 7.02 3.21
N THR A 156 -6.78 6.15 2.30
CA THR A 156 -6.79 4.71 2.57
C THR A 156 -5.58 4.20 3.34
N GLN A 157 -4.53 5.02 3.51
CA GLN A 157 -3.29 4.64 4.20
C GLN A 157 -3.10 5.45 5.48
N ALA A 158 -2.65 4.77 6.54
CA ALA A 158 -2.30 5.39 7.80
C ALA A 158 -0.91 4.95 8.27
N TYR A 159 -0.22 5.87 8.92
CA TYR A 159 0.99 5.65 9.66
C TYR A 159 0.67 5.08 11.05
N GLN A 160 1.45 4.07 11.45
CA GLN A 160 1.44 3.52 12.79
C GLN A 160 2.89 3.33 13.23
N ASN A 161 3.26 3.88 14.39
CA ASN A 161 4.55 3.59 14.98
C ASN A 161 4.44 2.30 15.82
N ALA A 162 5.43 1.40 15.71
CA ALA A 162 5.39 0.09 16.36
C ALA A 162 5.41 0.16 17.90
N SER A 163 5.88 1.27 18.47
CA SER A 163 6.07 1.45 19.92
C SER A 163 4.90 2.14 20.60
N VAL A 164 3.94 2.70 19.86
CA VAL A 164 2.79 3.42 20.44
C VAL A 164 1.47 2.97 19.82
N PRO A 165 0.37 2.94 20.61
CA PRO A 165 -0.95 2.67 20.07
C PRO A 165 -1.47 3.86 19.26
N GLY A 166 -2.32 3.57 18.28
CA GLY A 166 -2.97 4.59 17.44
C GLY A 166 -2.48 4.60 16.01
N THR A 167 -3.27 5.22 15.14
CA THR A 167 -2.94 5.41 13.73
C THR A 167 -3.15 6.87 13.36
N TYR A 168 -2.35 7.36 12.43
CA TYR A 168 -2.41 8.71 11.90
C TYR A 168 -2.50 8.64 10.38
N PRO A 169 -3.44 9.31 9.71
CA PRO A 169 -3.52 9.22 8.26
C PRO A 169 -2.31 9.91 7.65
N TYR A 170 -1.70 9.30 6.64
CA TYR A 170 -0.66 10.01 5.89
C TYR A 170 -1.25 11.29 5.27
N PRO A 171 -0.42 12.32 5.03
CA PRO A 171 -0.88 13.59 4.46
C PRO A 171 -1.62 13.39 3.13
N LEU A 172 -2.61 14.24 2.89
CA LEU A 172 -3.46 14.20 1.70
C LEU A 172 -3.18 15.37 0.77
N LYS A 173 -3.45 15.21 -0.53
CA LYS A 173 -3.48 16.34 -1.45
C LYS A 173 -4.59 17.33 -1.07
N ALA A 174 -4.39 18.63 -1.31
CA ALA A 174 -5.38 19.66 -1.02
C ALA A 174 -6.75 19.40 -1.69
N ASN A 175 -6.75 18.80 -2.89
CA ASN A 175 -7.96 18.45 -3.64
C ASN A 175 -8.46 17.01 -3.42
N ALA A 176 -7.93 16.29 -2.42
CA ALA A 176 -8.26 14.88 -2.13
C ALA A 176 -9.77 14.60 -2.05
N LYS A 177 -10.54 15.48 -1.41
CA LYS A 177 -12.00 15.34 -1.30
C LYS A 177 -12.69 15.41 -2.66
N ALA A 178 -12.27 16.31 -3.54
CA ALA A 178 -12.82 16.45 -4.89
C ALA A 178 -12.52 15.21 -5.74
N LEU A 179 -11.27 14.74 -5.71
CA LEU A 179 -10.85 13.52 -6.41
C LEU A 179 -11.57 12.26 -5.87
N SER A 180 -11.79 12.19 -4.55
CA SER A 180 -12.58 11.11 -3.94
C SER A 180 -14.04 11.16 -4.40
N LYS A 181 -14.62 12.35 -4.57
CA LYS A 181 -15.96 12.52 -5.14
C LYS A 181 -16.04 12.07 -6.59
N GLU A 182 -15.07 12.42 -7.43
CA GLU A 182 -15.00 11.98 -8.83
C GLU A 182 -14.94 10.46 -8.95
N LEU A 183 -14.26 9.80 -8.00
CA LEU A 183 -14.16 8.34 -7.95
C LEU A 183 -15.37 7.67 -7.24
N GLY A 184 -16.34 8.44 -6.75
CA GLY A 184 -17.52 7.90 -6.05
C GLY A 184 -17.25 7.40 -4.63
N LEU A 185 -16.20 7.92 -3.98
CA LEU A 185 -15.75 7.53 -2.64
C LEU A 185 -16.00 8.61 -1.56
N VAL A 186 -16.67 9.71 -1.88
CA VAL A 186 -16.79 10.86 -0.95
C VAL A 186 -17.42 10.50 0.39
N GLU A 187 -18.44 9.63 0.42
CA GLU A 187 -19.08 9.23 1.68
C GLU A 187 -18.12 8.42 2.57
N ASN A 188 -17.38 7.48 1.99
CA ASN A 188 -16.36 6.71 2.71
C ASN A 188 -15.24 7.62 3.21
N PHE A 189 -14.79 8.54 2.35
CA PHE A 189 -13.74 9.51 2.67
C PHE A 189 -14.15 10.39 3.86
N GLU A 190 -15.37 10.95 3.85
CA GLU A 190 -15.86 11.81 4.93
C GLU A 190 -16.05 11.03 6.23
N LYS A 191 -16.50 9.78 6.15
CA LYS A 191 -16.62 8.89 7.30
C LYS A 191 -15.26 8.59 7.93
N GLU A 192 -14.29 8.16 7.14
CA GLU A 192 -12.93 7.86 7.62
C GLU A 192 -12.24 9.12 8.15
N GLN A 193 -12.44 10.27 7.49
CA GLN A 193 -11.91 11.55 7.96
C GLN A 193 -12.45 11.91 9.35
N ALA A 194 -13.72 11.61 9.64
CA ALA A 194 -14.33 11.90 10.93
C ALA A 194 -13.77 11.05 12.08
N ASP A 195 -13.13 9.91 11.79
CA ASP A 195 -12.47 9.07 12.78
C ASP A 195 -11.14 9.69 13.27
N PHE A 196 -10.56 10.59 12.49
CA PHE A 196 -9.31 11.29 12.79
C PHE A 196 -9.58 12.68 13.39
N LYS A 197 -9.28 12.86 14.68
CA LYS A 197 -9.61 14.08 15.44
C LYS A 197 -8.38 14.69 16.12
N ASN A 198 -8.51 15.96 16.51
CA ASN A 198 -7.51 16.72 17.26
C ASN A 198 -6.13 16.70 16.57
N GLU A 199 -5.06 16.36 17.27
CA GLU A 199 -3.71 16.29 16.72
C GLU A 199 -3.56 15.23 15.62
N TYR A 200 -4.47 14.24 15.57
CA TYR A 200 -4.51 13.25 14.50
C TYR A 200 -5.31 13.68 13.27
N ALA A 201 -5.86 14.91 13.26
CA ALA A 201 -6.60 15.41 12.11
C ALA A 201 -5.76 15.34 10.83
N PRO A 202 -6.34 14.95 9.68
CA PRO A 202 -5.58 14.79 8.46
C PRO A 202 -5.00 16.10 7.95
N LEU A 203 -3.73 16.09 7.53
CA LEU A 203 -3.08 17.23 6.92
C LEU A 203 -3.31 17.24 5.41
N PHE A 204 -3.94 18.31 4.91
CA PHE A 204 -4.12 18.56 3.48
C PHE A 204 -3.01 19.49 2.98
N LEU A 205 -2.26 19.05 1.96
CA LEU A 205 -1.08 19.73 1.43
C LEU A 205 -1.34 20.33 0.06
N ASN A 206 -1.01 21.61 -0.07
CA ASN A 206 -0.79 22.24 -1.38
C ASN A 206 0.56 21.79 -1.96
N ASP A 207 0.77 21.97 -3.26
CA ASP A 207 1.99 21.51 -3.96
C ASP A 207 3.29 22.13 -3.42
N ASP A 208 3.19 23.32 -2.82
CA ASP A 208 4.31 24.04 -2.20
C ASP A 208 4.46 23.79 -0.69
N GLU A 209 3.69 22.86 -0.13
CA GLU A 209 3.73 22.47 1.28
C GLU A 209 4.34 21.08 1.48
N VAL A 210 4.93 20.86 2.65
CA VAL A 210 5.42 19.57 3.12
C VAL A 210 4.92 19.31 4.55
N ALA A 211 4.71 18.05 4.90
CA ALA A 211 4.34 17.64 6.25
C ALA A 211 5.50 17.00 7.01
N LEU A 212 5.58 17.31 8.29
CA LEU A 212 6.42 16.61 9.26
C LEU A 212 5.53 16.09 10.38
N PHE A 213 5.67 14.81 10.68
CA PHE A 213 4.90 14.16 11.73
C PHE A 213 5.68 13.02 12.36
N GLY A 214 5.26 12.56 13.52
CA GLY A 214 5.83 11.39 14.15
C GLY A 214 5.78 11.48 15.66
N HIS A 215 6.75 10.87 16.34
CA HIS A 215 6.67 10.64 17.78
C HIS A 215 7.97 11.00 18.51
N LEU A 216 7.81 11.61 19.68
CA LEU A 216 8.80 11.60 20.75
C LEU A 216 8.51 10.41 21.68
N LEU A 217 9.40 9.43 21.71
CA LEU A 217 9.26 8.19 22.46
C LEU A 217 10.01 8.27 23.80
N LYS A 218 9.50 7.56 24.81
CA LYS A 218 10.20 7.36 26.08
C LYS A 218 11.28 6.30 25.93
N LYS A 219 12.44 6.48 26.58
CA LYS A 219 13.44 5.43 26.69
C LYS A 219 12.95 4.34 27.66
N PRO A 220 13.08 3.04 27.33
CA PRO A 220 12.56 1.93 28.14
C PRO A 220 13.07 1.85 29.60
N GLN A 221 14.19 2.51 29.92
CA GLN A 221 14.87 2.41 31.23
C GLN A 221 15.19 3.78 31.86
N ALA A 222 14.68 4.87 31.30
CA ALA A 222 14.87 6.21 31.87
C ALA A 222 13.58 6.65 32.57
N ASP A 223 13.71 7.20 33.78
CA ASP A 223 12.58 7.73 34.56
C ASP A 223 12.16 9.15 34.10
N ASP A 224 12.46 9.54 32.87
CA ASP A 224 12.76 10.94 32.59
C ASP A 224 11.65 11.67 31.83
N GLY A 225 10.68 12.19 32.58
CA GLY A 225 9.87 13.33 32.17
C GLY A 225 8.70 13.06 31.21
N SER A 226 7.84 14.06 31.10
CA SER A 226 6.66 14.05 30.23
C SER A 226 7.09 14.05 28.76
N ILE A 227 6.44 13.23 27.92
CA ILE A 227 6.46 13.36 26.44
C ILE A 227 5.24 14.12 25.94
N THR A 228 4.37 14.57 26.84
CA THR A 228 3.16 15.34 26.57
C THR A 228 3.48 16.82 26.58
N ASN A 229 2.84 17.56 25.67
CA ASN A 229 2.87 19.01 25.58
C ASN A 229 4.28 19.60 25.36
N ILE A 230 5.17 18.80 24.77
CA ILE A 230 6.53 19.20 24.42
C ILE A 230 6.47 20.08 23.17
N ALA A 231 7.06 21.28 23.25
CA ALA A 231 7.10 22.20 22.13
C ALA A 231 8.06 21.67 21.05
N VAL A 232 7.57 21.60 19.82
CA VAL A 232 8.35 21.29 18.62
C VAL A 232 8.64 22.62 17.93
N VAL A 233 9.91 22.93 17.75
CA VAL A 233 10.41 24.21 17.24
C VAL A 233 11.16 23.99 15.94
N MET A 234 10.90 24.83 14.96
CA MET A 234 11.64 24.92 13.71
C MET A 234 12.06 26.37 13.50
N ASP A 235 13.35 26.60 13.25
CA ASP A 235 13.92 27.94 13.04
C ASP A 235 13.51 28.95 14.13
N GLY A 236 13.52 28.50 15.39
CA GLY A 236 13.18 29.31 16.57
C GLY A 236 11.68 29.60 16.76
N LYS A 237 10.80 29.02 15.93
CA LYS A 237 9.34 29.15 16.07
C LYS A 237 8.71 27.83 16.47
N GLU A 238 7.83 27.87 17.46
CA GLU A 238 6.99 26.72 17.81
C GLU A 238 6.04 26.41 16.64
N VAL A 239 6.11 25.18 16.13
CA VAL A 239 5.32 24.69 14.99
C VAL A 239 4.28 23.64 15.38
N ALA A 240 4.49 22.96 16.50
CA ALA A 240 3.57 21.97 17.04
C ALA A 240 3.83 21.73 18.53
N ARG A 241 2.93 20.99 19.18
CA ARG A 241 3.17 20.37 20.48
C ARG A 241 2.84 18.89 20.43
N THR A 242 3.54 18.10 21.23
CA THR A 242 3.25 16.67 21.32
C THR A 242 1.98 16.41 22.14
N ASN A 243 1.21 15.40 21.76
CA ASN A 243 0.09 14.91 22.58
C ASN A 243 0.54 13.91 23.66
N ASN A 244 -0.41 13.26 24.34
CA ASN A 244 -0.14 12.29 25.41
C ASN A 244 0.66 11.04 24.95
N ALA A 245 0.64 10.73 23.66
CA ALA A 245 1.41 9.64 23.05
C ALA A 245 2.77 10.12 22.50
N GLY A 246 3.13 11.38 22.71
CA GLY A 246 4.32 11.99 22.12
C GLY A 246 4.16 12.32 20.63
N PHE A 247 2.95 12.18 20.07
CA PHE A 247 2.70 12.43 18.66
C PHE A 247 2.64 13.92 18.36
N PHE A 248 3.22 14.32 17.22
CA PHE A 248 3.08 15.66 16.65
C PHE A 248 2.89 15.56 15.14
N ALA A 249 2.22 16.55 14.55
CA ALA A 249 2.12 16.72 13.11
C ALA A 249 1.92 18.19 12.78
N PHE A 250 2.56 18.66 11.71
CA PHE A 250 2.35 19.99 11.16
C PHE A 250 2.75 20.02 9.68
N LYS A 251 2.38 21.11 9.00
CA LYS A 251 2.82 21.39 7.63
C LYS A 251 3.47 22.75 7.54
N VAL A 252 4.41 22.89 6.61
CA VAL A 252 5.12 24.14 6.32
C VAL A 252 5.27 24.32 4.81
N LYS A 253 5.50 25.55 4.37
CA LYS A 253 5.93 25.81 2.99
C LYS A 253 7.30 25.18 2.77
N ARG A 254 7.50 24.54 1.62
CA ARG A 254 8.78 23.92 1.23
C ARG A 254 9.93 24.92 1.24
N SER A 255 9.68 26.16 0.84
CA SER A 255 10.64 27.27 0.89
C SER A 255 11.07 27.66 2.31
N SER A 256 10.29 27.25 3.31
CA SER A 256 10.48 27.54 4.73
C SER A 256 10.79 26.29 5.54
N LEU A 257 11.15 25.18 4.88
CA LEU A 257 11.56 23.96 5.55
C LEU A 257 12.92 24.18 6.21
N GLY A 258 12.92 24.25 7.54
CA GLY A 258 14.15 24.29 8.35
C GLY A 258 14.97 23.00 8.21
N LYS A 259 16.19 23.02 8.75
CA LYS A 259 17.13 21.88 8.67
C LYS A 259 17.02 20.93 9.86
N GLU A 260 16.40 21.37 10.94
CA GLU A 260 16.26 20.60 12.18
C GLU A 260 14.95 20.92 12.89
N LEU A 261 14.48 19.97 13.68
CA LEU A 261 13.45 20.15 14.70
C LEU A 261 14.11 20.15 16.07
N GLU A 262 13.72 21.10 16.90
CA GLU A 262 14.11 21.18 18.30
C GLU A 262 12.91 20.87 19.20
N PHE A 263 13.06 19.87 20.07
CA PHE A 263 12.06 19.46 21.05
C PHE A 263 12.45 20.03 22.42
N LEU A 264 11.67 20.98 22.94
CA LEU A 264 11.97 21.68 24.20
C LEU A 264 11.41 20.94 25.42
N LYS A 265 12.30 20.46 26.30
CA LYS A 265 11.97 19.78 27.56
C LYS A 265 12.42 20.67 28.73
N ASP A 266 11.82 20.50 29.91
CA ASP A 266 11.96 21.42 31.06
C ASP A 266 13.40 21.90 31.37
N ALA A 267 14.41 21.05 31.18
CA ALA A 267 15.82 21.36 31.44
C ALA A 267 16.75 21.30 30.21
N GLY A 268 16.23 21.23 28.98
CA GLY A 268 17.07 21.14 27.78
C GLY A 268 16.30 20.95 26.47
N SER A 269 17.00 20.61 25.39
CA SER A 269 16.37 20.33 24.11
C SER A 269 17.01 19.15 23.39
N ILE A 270 16.21 18.49 22.54
CA ILE A 270 16.67 17.45 21.63
C ILE A 270 16.53 18.00 20.22
N ARG A 271 17.60 17.94 19.43
CA ARG A 271 17.60 18.39 18.04
C ARG A 271 17.72 17.22 17.09
N VAL A 272 16.88 17.22 16.05
CA VAL A 272 16.83 16.15 15.05
C VAL A 272 16.87 16.76 13.66
N PRO A 273 17.80 16.35 12.78
CA PRO A 273 17.84 16.85 11.42
C PRO A 273 16.58 16.42 10.65
N VAL A 274 16.09 17.31 9.80
CA VAL A 274 15.01 17.02 8.86
C VAL A 274 15.43 17.39 7.45
N SER A 275 15.00 16.57 6.50
CA SER A 275 15.26 16.77 5.08
C SER A 275 14.17 16.05 4.30
N VAL A 276 13.36 16.83 3.58
CA VAL A 276 12.34 16.32 2.67
C VAL A 276 12.84 16.59 1.26
N ALA A 277 13.03 15.54 0.46
CA ALA A 277 13.49 15.72 -0.92
C ALA A 277 12.46 16.51 -1.75
N SER A 278 12.91 17.13 -2.86
CA SER A 278 12.06 17.97 -3.71
C SER A 278 10.87 17.22 -4.30
N ASP A 279 11.03 15.91 -4.50
CA ASP A 279 10.04 14.99 -4.99
C ASP A 279 9.31 14.23 -3.87
N GLN A 280 9.40 14.67 -2.62
CA GLN A 280 8.68 14.11 -1.49
C GLN A 280 7.79 15.18 -0.85
N ASP A 281 6.70 14.75 -0.25
CA ASP A 281 5.69 15.63 0.33
C ASP A 281 5.70 15.55 1.86
N TRP A 282 6.35 14.54 2.45
CA TRP A 282 6.40 14.38 3.89
C TRP A 282 7.60 13.56 4.39
N GLN A 283 7.92 13.74 5.66
CA GLN A 283 8.87 12.92 6.41
C GLN A 283 8.29 12.54 7.78
N ALA A 284 8.35 11.26 8.12
CA ALA A 284 8.08 10.75 9.46
C ALA A 284 9.35 10.86 10.33
N VAL A 285 9.21 11.41 11.54
CA VAL A 285 10.31 11.67 12.47
C VAL A 285 10.04 10.94 13.79
N THR A 286 10.95 10.03 14.16
CA THR A 286 10.88 9.34 15.47
C THR A 286 12.10 9.74 16.30
N VAL A 287 11.85 10.22 17.51
CA VAL A 287 12.86 10.70 18.46
C VAL A 287 12.82 9.81 19.71
N ASN A 288 13.98 9.38 20.21
CA ASN A 288 14.11 8.51 21.39
C ASN A 288 14.88 9.19 22.51
#